data_AF-A0A6A6HSR4-F1
#
_entry.id   AF-A0A6A6HSR4-F1
#
_cell.length_a   1.000
_cell.length_b   1.000
_cell.length_c   1.000
_cell.angle_alpha   90.00
_cell.angle_beta   90.00
_cell.angle_gamma   90.00
#
_symmetry.space_group_name_H-M   'P 1'
#
loop_
_entity.id
_entity.type
_entity.pdbx_description
1 polymer ?
#
loop_
_entity_poly.entity_id
_entity_poly.type
_entity_poly.pdbx_seq_one_letter_code
_entity_poly.pdbx_strand_id
1 'polypeptide(L)'
;MHLHTPSDLSQHDYTIPDPTPQSSLCSSHPDSSSSSSAITYRIIPGPLITHTHLDSCATNFSQHYGVWSMHAAREIGPWARKGNPVRMSAARLAQQSLPPGASNTLVCALTPQGELVGHCFASCWRHDGEGERRVWWIAQLLVVRGWRGNRVGTKMLQTLTQHYDIGIGTSHQQQQQKDVIGVLTTHPYTLCALLRVFARGIETLPSRADYSTNPTGDGHTPLPLEVCGPLMESSPVNYVRDAVPCPGTLSANTRFYVDHAEPDAALRSVVSGKNKLLRGGWEWPFGELGEGCEYLCVLEYARDEGGAVRPRILGGGGFFKGIFSRYCAVYFGRCWI
;
A
#
# COMPACT_ATOMS: atom_id res chain seq x y z
N MET A 1 25.52 -10.82 -10.33
CA MET A 1 24.54 -11.69 -9.66
C MET A 1 23.20 -11.45 -10.35
N HIS A 2 22.79 -12.36 -11.24
CA HIS A 2 21.58 -12.15 -12.04
C HIS A 2 20.35 -12.30 -11.14
N LEU A 3 19.64 -11.20 -10.90
CA LEU A 3 18.24 -11.27 -10.49
C LEU A 3 17.55 -12.17 -11.52
N HIS A 4 16.85 -13.23 -11.06
CA HIS A 4 15.79 -13.83 -11.86
C HIS A 4 14.74 -12.72 -12.04
N THR A 5 15.00 -11.86 -13.00
CA THR A 5 13.99 -11.02 -13.62
C THR A 5 12.96 -12.00 -14.15
N PRO A 6 11.65 -11.76 -13.93
CA PRO A 6 10.68 -12.49 -14.72
C PRO A 6 11.08 -12.27 -16.17
N SER A 7 11.21 -13.36 -16.90
CA SER A 7 11.63 -13.41 -18.30
C SER A 7 10.75 -12.59 -19.24
N ASP A 8 9.70 -11.99 -18.71
CA ASP A 8 8.70 -11.22 -19.40
C ASP A 8 8.98 -9.72 -19.27
N LEU A 9 9.66 -9.17 -20.28
CA LEU A 9 9.87 -7.74 -20.45
C LEU A 9 8.69 -7.05 -21.16
N SER A 10 7.54 -7.70 -21.27
CA SER A 10 6.37 -7.10 -21.92
C SER A 10 5.44 -6.39 -20.95
N GLN A 11 4.64 -5.47 -21.49
CA GLN A 11 3.59 -4.78 -20.76
C GLN A 11 2.34 -5.66 -20.69
N HIS A 12 1.69 -5.71 -19.53
CA HIS A 12 0.50 -6.53 -19.30
C HIS A 12 -0.67 -5.72 -18.77
N ASP A 13 -1.86 -6.00 -19.30
CA ASP A 13 -3.11 -5.38 -18.88
C ASP A 13 -3.98 -6.40 -18.12
N TYR A 14 -4.53 -5.97 -16.99
CA TYR A 14 -5.37 -6.77 -16.10
C TYR A 14 -6.70 -6.08 -15.88
N THR A 15 -7.78 -6.87 -15.83
CA THR A 15 -9.08 -6.41 -15.34
C THR A 15 -9.38 -7.16 -14.04
N ILE A 16 -9.48 -6.44 -12.93
CA ILE A 16 -9.88 -7.03 -11.65
C ILE A 16 -11.39 -6.79 -11.47
N PRO A 17 -12.23 -7.83 -11.57
CA PRO A 17 -13.66 -7.67 -11.38
C PRO A 17 -13.95 -7.15 -9.96
N ASP A 18 -14.93 -6.26 -9.84
CA ASP A 18 -15.46 -5.94 -8.54
C ASP A 18 -16.04 -7.20 -7.88
N PRO A 19 -15.88 -7.37 -6.56
CA PRO A 19 -16.59 -8.42 -5.87
C PRO A 19 -18.08 -8.21 -6.13
N THR A 20 -18.70 -9.14 -6.84
CA THR A 20 -20.12 -9.09 -7.16
C THR A 20 -20.89 -8.83 -5.87
N PRO A 21 -21.74 -7.79 -5.80
CA PRO A 21 -22.63 -7.65 -4.65
C PRO A 21 -23.38 -8.98 -4.53
N GLN A 22 -23.25 -9.67 -3.40
CA GLN A 22 -24.03 -10.88 -3.17
C GLN A 22 -25.49 -10.49 -3.34
N SER A 23 -26.12 -11.02 -4.39
CA SER A 23 -27.46 -10.65 -4.81
C SER A 23 -28.41 -10.69 -3.63
N SER A 24 -28.88 -9.52 -3.21
CA SER A 24 -30.14 -9.43 -2.50
C SER A 24 -31.21 -9.90 -3.47
N LEU A 25 -31.66 -11.15 -3.31
CA LEU A 25 -32.93 -11.63 -3.83
C LEU A 25 -34.03 -10.70 -3.30
N CYS A 26 -34.39 -9.69 -4.08
CA CYS A 26 -35.68 -8.99 -4.15
C CYS A 26 -35.46 -7.61 -4.78
N SER A 27 -35.75 -7.49 -6.07
CA SER A 27 -36.67 -6.48 -6.63
C SER A 27 -36.41 -6.34 -8.14
N SER A 28 -37.41 -6.71 -8.93
CA SER A 28 -37.46 -6.52 -10.37
C SER A 28 -37.85 -5.08 -10.68
N HIS A 29 -36.86 -4.23 -10.97
CA HIS A 29 -37.08 -3.02 -11.76
C HIS A 29 -36.07 -2.99 -12.91
N PRO A 30 -36.53 -2.85 -14.16
CA PRO A 30 -35.66 -2.53 -15.26
C PRO A 30 -35.44 -1.02 -15.24
N ASP A 31 -34.21 -0.55 -15.02
CA ASP A 31 -33.75 0.66 -15.71
C ASP A 31 -32.27 0.97 -15.50
N SER A 32 -31.69 1.44 -16.60
CA SER A 32 -30.37 2.06 -16.78
C SER A 32 -29.15 1.13 -16.60
N SER A 33 -28.61 0.74 -17.74
CA SER A 33 -27.24 0.27 -17.90
C SER A 33 -26.26 1.33 -17.38
N SER A 34 -25.94 1.32 -16.09
CA SER A 34 -24.72 1.96 -15.61
C SER A 34 -23.58 1.10 -16.14
N SER A 35 -22.96 1.50 -17.24
CA SER A 35 -21.68 0.95 -17.66
C SER A 35 -20.71 1.20 -16.52
N SER A 36 -20.48 0.19 -15.67
CA SER A 36 -19.38 0.22 -14.73
C SER A 36 -18.12 0.46 -15.56
N SER A 37 -17.53 1.64 -15.40
CA SER A 37 -16.33 2.06 -16.11
C SER A 37 -15.18 1.21 -15.61
N ALA A 38 -15.01 0.04 -16.21
CA ALA A 38 -14.01 -0.94 -15.81
C ALA A 38 -12.61 -0.32 -15.94
N ILE A 39 -11.91 -0.20 -14.81
CA ILE A 39 -10.53 0.27 -14.75
C ILE A 39 -9.63 -0.88 -15.22
N THR A 40 -8.70 -0.58 -16.12
CA THR A 40 -7.62 -1.49 -16.53
C THR A 40 -6.39 -1.22 -15.66
N TYR A 41 -5.80 -2.28 -15.11
CA TYR A 41 -4.56 -2.22 -14.34
C TYR A 41 -3.40 -2.69 -15.21
N ARG A 42 -2.44 -1.83 -15.47
CA ARG A 42 -1.34 -2.08 -16.39
C ARG A 42 -0.01 -2.20 -15.65
N ILE A 43 0.71 -3.29 -15.89
CA ILE A 43 2.08 -3.51 -15.40
C ILE A 43 3.07 -3.12 -16.49
N ILE A 44 4.01 -2.23 -16.15
CA ILE A 44 5.07 -1.75 -17.04
C ILE A 44 6.43 -2.06 -16.38
N PRO A 45 7.20 -3.04 -16.89
CA PRO A 45 8.55 -3.32 -16.41
C PRO A 45 9.47 -2.12 -16.56
N GLY A 46 10.45 -1.97 -15.66
CA GLY A 46 11.39 -0.85 -15.59
C GLY A 46 11.98 -0.40 -16.93
N PRO A 47 12.53 -1.31 -17.76
CA PRO A 47 13.08 -0.97 -19.06
C PRO A 47 12.08 -0.36 -20.06
N LEU A 48 10.77 -0.57 -19.86
CA LEU A 48 9.70 -0.02 -20.70
C LEU A 48 9.08 1.27 -20.13
N ILE A 49 9.54 1.75 -18.97
CA ILE A 49 9.05 3.00 -18.39
C ILE A 49 9.64 4.17 -19.19
N THR A 50 8.78 4.87 -19.93
CA THR A 50 9.15 6.01 -20.75
C THR A 50 9.11 7.33 -19.97
N HIS A 51 9.70 8.39 -20.55
CA HIS A 51 9.58 9.75 -20.01
C HIS A 51 8.11 10.19 -19.90
N THR A 52 7.26 9.83 -20.87
CA THR A 52 5.83 10.16 -20.86
C THR A 52 5.09 9.53 -19.67
N HIS A 53 5.46 8.30 -19.30
CA HIS A 53 4.90 7.67 -18.09
C HIS A 53 5.31 8.45 -16.83
N LEU A 54 6.58 8.83 -16.74
CA LEU A 54 7.11 9.60 -15.61
C LEU A 54 6.49 10.99 -15.51
N ASP A 55 6.31 11.70 -16.63
CA ASP A 55 5.64 13.00 -16.67
C ASP A 55 4.19 12.92 -16.18
N SER A 56 3.46 11.88 -16.62
CA SER A 56 2.08 11.66 -16.22
C SER A 56 1.98 11.38 -14.71
N CYS A 57 2.86 10.51 -14.20
CA CYS A 57 2.91 10.20 -12.76
C CYS A 57 3.33 11.42 -11.93
N ALA A 58 4.35 12.17 -12.35
CA ALA A 58 4.83 13.37 -11.68
C ALA A 58 3.80 14.50 -11.66
N THR A 59 3.02 14.63 -12.74
CA THR A 59 1.88 15.55 -12.83
C THR A 59 0.80 15.16 -11.81
N ASN A 60 0.37 13.90 -11.81
CA ASN A 60 -0.63 13.40 -10.87
C ASN A 60 -0.17 13.57 -9.41
N PHE A 61 1.10 13.27 -9.11
CA PHE A 61 1.67 13.51 -7.79
C PHE A 61 1.57 14.98 -7.38
N SER A 62 2.06 15.88 -8.24
CA SER A 62 2.10 17.31 -7.95
C SER A 62 0.71 17.95 -7.77
N GLN A 63 -0.33 17.32 -8.34
CA GLN A 63 -1.72 17.78 -8.25
C GLN A 63 -2.50 17.16 -7.09
N HIS A 64 -2.18 15.93 -6.67
CA HIS A 64 -3.04 15.16 -5.78
C HIS A 64 -2.41 14.70 -4.47
N TYR A 65 -1.09 14.78 -4.32
CA TYR A 65 -0.42 14.19 -3.16
C TYR A 65 -0.65 14.99 -1.87
N GLY A 66 -0.31 16.28 -1.86
CA GLY A 66 -0.43 17.11 -0.66
C GLY A 66 0.24 18.47 -0.79
N VAL A 67 0.35 19.17 0.34
CA VAL A 67 0.98 20.49 0.45
C VAL A 67 2.07 20.48 1.52
N TRP A 68 2.99 21.43 1.45
CA TRP A 68 4.06 21.58 2.44
C TRP A 68 3.54 22.05 3.81
N SER A 69 4.16 21.55 4.88
CA SER A 69 3.85 21.96 6.25
C SER A 69 4.38 23.36 6.57
N MET A 70 4.05 23.86 7.76
CA MET A 70 4.58 25.13 8.26
C MET A 70 6.12 25.12 8.42
N HIS A 71 6.70 23.96 8.70
CA HIS A 71 8.12 23.83 9.01
C HIS A 71 8.98 23.55 7.78
N ALA A 72 8.39 23.10 6.68
CA ALA A 72 9.12 22.76 5.46
C ALA A 72 10.04 23.89 4.95
N ALA A 73 9.58 25.15 4.97
CA ALA A 73 10.39 26.27 4.50
C ALA A 73 11.69 26.46 5.31
N ARG A 74 11.66 26.16 6.61
CA ARG A 74 12.81 26.22 7.51
C ARG A 74 13.75 25.04 7.28
N GLU A 75 13.20 23.86 7.08
CA GLU A 75 13.95 22.60 7.07
C GLU A 75 14.57 22.25 5.71
N ILE A 76 13.85 22.54 4.61
CA ILE A 76 14.25 22.15 3.25
C ILE A 76 14.32 23.33 2.27
N GLY A 77 13.96 24.53 2.73
CA GLY A 77 14.23 25.79 2.03
C GLY A 77 12.99 26.57 1.56
N PRO A 78 13.17 27.83 1.15
CA PRO A 78 12.09 28.82 0.97
C PRO A 78 11.12 28.51 -0.17
N TRP A 79 11.42 27.52 -1.01
CA TRP A 79 10.54 27.02 -2.07
C TRP A 79 9.42 26.13 -1.50
N ALA A 80 9.62 25.50 -0.34
CA ALA A 80 8.66 24.63 0.34
C ALA A 80 7.77 25.43 1.31
N ARG A 81 7.13 26.49 0.83
CA ARG A 81 6.26 27.33 1.67
C ARG A 81 4.99 26.60 2.06
N LYS A 82 4.53 26.80 3.30
CA LYS A 82 3.27 26.24 3.81
C LYS A 82 2.13 26.42 2.80
N GLY A 83 1.38 25.35 2.56
CA GLY A 83 0.21 25.36 1.69
C GLY A 83 0.52 25.31 0.19
N ASN A 84 1.78 25.50 -0.22
CA ASN A 84 2.16 25.23 -1.60
C ASN A 84 2.11 23.72 -1.87
N PRO A 85 1.67 23.29 -3.07
CA PRO A 85 1.71 21.90 -3.46
C PRO A 85 3.12 21.31 -3.36
N VAL A 86 3.19 20.07 -2.89
CA VAL A 86 4.39 19.25 -3.01
C VAL A 86 4.56 18.91 -4.50
N ARG A 87 5.57 19.47 -5.14
CA ARG A 87 5.84 19.23 -6.57
C ARG A 87 6.97 18.24 -6.75
N MET A 88 6.86 17.44 -7.79
CA MET A 88 7.88 16.49 -8.21
C MET A 88 8.04 16.54 -9.72
N SER A 89 9.28 16.60 -10.20
CA SER A 89 9.60 16.46 -11.63
C SER A 89 9.71 14.98 -12.01
N ALA A 90 9.54 14.66 -13.29
CA ALA A 90 9.76 13.30 -13.81
C ALA A 90 11.17 12.77 -13.48
N ALA A 91 12.20 13.62 -13.59
CA ALA A 91 13.57 13.25 -13.24
C ALA A 91 13.73 12.89 -11.74
N ARG A 92 13.15 13.70 -10.84
CA ARG A 92 13.19 13.40 -9.40
C ARG A 92 12.37 12.16 -9.06
N LEU A 93 11.21 11.98 -9.69
CA LEU A 93 10.37 10.79 -9.53
C LEU A 93 11.14 9.53 -9.93
N ALA A 94 11.80 9.55 -11.10
CA ALA A 94 12.62 8.44 -11.57
C ALA A 94 13.77 8.14 -10.58
N GLN A 95 14.47 9.17 -10.11
CA GLN A 95 15.54 8.99 -9.13
C GLN A 95 15.07 8.33 -7.82
N GLN A 96 13.86 8.66 -7.36
CA GLN A 96 13.32 8.16 -6.09
C GLN A 96 12.57 6.84 -6.22
N SER A 97 12.10 6.49 -7.41
CA SER A 97 11.19 5.34 -7.62
C SER A 97 11.75 4.26 -8.54
N LEU A 98 12.85 4.55 -9.27
CA LEU A 98 13.51 3.63 -10.20
C LEU A 98 15.01 3.52 -9.87
N PRO A 99 15.38 3.12 -8.63
CA PRO A 99 16.78 3.02 -8.27
C PRO A 99 17.53 2.01 -9.16
N PRO A 100 18.80 2.28 -9.50
CA PRO A 100 19.64 1.30 -10.15
C PRO A 100 19.88 0.10 -9.21
N GLY A 101 20.04 -1.10 -9.79
CA GLY A 101 20.27 -2.33 -9.01
C GLY A 101 19.01 -3.00 -8.46
N ALA A 102 17.83 -2.41 -8.67
CA ALA A 102 16.54 -3.05 -8.41
C ALA A 102 15.83 -3.43 -9.71
N SER A 103 14.97 -4.46 -9.62
CA SER A 103 13.94 -4.71 -10.63
C SER A 103 12.77 -3.77 -10.38
N ASN A 104 12.65 -2.73 -11.20
CA ASN A 104 11.62 -1.70 -11.05
C ASN A 104 10.38 -2.01 -11.89
N THR A 105 9.22 -1.62 -11.39
CA THR A 105 7.92 -1.80 -12.04
C THR A 105 7.05 -0.58 -11.80
N LEU A 106 6.31 -0.15 -12.81
CA LEU A 106 5.21 0.81 -12.68
C LEU A 106 3.88 0.08 -12.86
N VAL A 107 2.97 0.25 -11.90
CA VAL A 107 1.57 -0.17 -12.02
C VAL A 107 0.71 1.06 -12.28
N CYS A 108 -0.09 1.04 -13.34
CA CYS A 108 -1.01 2.12 -13.69
C CYS A 108 -2.47 1.64 -13.58
N ALA A 109 -3.35 2.47 -13.05
CA ALA A 109 -4.79 2.30 -13.15
C ALA A 109 -5.32 3.27 -14.22
N LEU A 110 -5.98 2.73 -15.25
CA LEU A 110 -6.42 3.45 -16.44
C LEU A 110 -7.94 3.34 -16.61
N THR A 111 -8.61 4.44 -16.96
CA THR A 111 -10.01 4.40 -17.40
C THR A 111 -10.12 3.73 -18.78
N PRO A 112 -11.35 3.36 -19.23
CA PRO A 112 -11.55 2.91 -20.61
C PRO A 112 -11.10 3.91 -21.68
N GLN A 113 -11.04 5.20 -21.34
CA GLN A 113 -10.56 6.28 -22.20
C GLN A 113 -9.03 6.43 -22.16
N GLY A 114 -8.33 5.62 -21.35
CA GLY A 114 -6.88 5.66 -21.20
C GLY A 114 -6.36 6.71 -20.20
N GLU A 115 -7.22 7.32 -19.39
CA GLU A 115 -6.81 8.33 -18.41
C GLU A 115 -6.15 7.66 -17.19
N LEU A 116 -5.01 8.20 -16.73
CA LEU A 116 -4.28 7.71 -15.57
C LEU A 116 -4.94 8.17 -14.26
N VAL A 117 -5.64 7.25 -13.59
CA VAL A 117 -6.41 7.53 -12.36
C VAL A 117 -5.73 7.04 -11.09
N GLY A 118 -4.65 6.28 -11.22
CA GLY A 118 -3.77 5.89 -10.13
C GLY A 118 -2.48 5.30 -10.64
N HIS A 119 -1.45 5.35 -9.81
CA HIS A 119 -0.19 4.66 -10.08
C HIS A 119 0.49 4.21 -8.78
N CYS A 120 1.41 3.26 -8.89
CA CYS A 120 2.45 3.02 -7.90
C CYS A 120 3.71 2.47 -8.55
N PHE A 121 4.85 2.70 -7.92
CA PHE A 121 6.11 2.08 -8.30
C PHE A 121 6.42 0.95 -7.32
N ALA A 122 6.97 -0.14 -7.83
CA ALA A 122 7.51 -1.23 -7.03
C ALA A 122 8.97 -1.46 -7.41
N SER A 123 9.86 -1.41 -6.42
CA SER A 123 11.27 -1.76 -6.59
C SER A 123 11.54 -3.07 -5.86
N CYS A 124 12.06 -4.05 -6.59
CA CYS A 124 12.36 -5.37 -6.07
C CYS A 124 13.88 -5.61 -6.02
N TRP A 125 14.42 -5.99 -4.86
CA TRP A 125 15.82 -6.41 -4.71
C TRP A 125 15.94 -7.63 -3.82
N ARG A 126 17.14 -8.23 -3.82
CA ARG A 126 17.49 -9.32 -2.90
C ARG A 126 18.17 -8.75 -1.67
N HIS A 127 17.75 -9.22 -0.51
CA HIS A 127 18.41 -8.92 0.75
C HIS A 127 19.15 -10.18 1.22
N ASP A 128 20.47 -10.07 1.28
CA ASP A 128 21.35 -11.15 1.72
C ASP A 128 21.29 -11.25 3.25
N GLY A 129 20.79 -12.38 3.76
CA GLY A 129 20.62 -12.64 5.20
C GLY A 129 20.36 -14.14 5.46
N GLU A 130 19.84 -14.49 6.64
CA GLU A 130 19.37 -15.86 6.90
C GLU A 130 18.17 -16.18 6.00
N GLY A 131 18.46 -16.90 4.91
CA GLY A 131 17.51 -17.19 3.84
C GLY A 131 17.46 -16.08 2.78
N GLU A 132 17.25 -16.48 1.53
CA GLU A 132 17.17 -15.56 0.41
C GLU A 132 15.81 -14.84 0.41
N ARG A 133 15.81 -13.54 0.73
CA ARG A 133 14.59 -12.71 0.79
C ARG A 133 14.49 -11.82 -0.43
N ARG A 134 13.30 -11.75 -1.01
CA ARG A 134 12.96 -10.79 -2.07
C ARG A 134 12.16 -9.65 -1.45
N VAL A 135 12.76 -8.46 -1.44
CA VAL A 135 12.14 -7.26 -0.88
C VAL A 135 11.42 -6.51 -1.98
N TRP A 136 10.14 -6.23 -1.78
CA TRP A 136 9.29 -5.40 -2.62
C TRP A 136 9.00 -4.10 -1.91
N TRP A 137 9.57 -3.01 -2.41
CA TRP A 137 9.29 -1.69 -1.87
C TRP A 137 8.27 -0.96 -2.72
N ILE A 138 7.14 -0.62 -2.11
CA ILE A 138 6.09 0.16 -2.74
C ILE A 138 6.39 1.64 -2.51
N ALA A 139 6.55 2.38 -3.59
CA ALA A 139 6.68 3.83 -3.58
C ALA A 139 5.51 4.46 -4.33
N GLN A 140 5.15 5.68 -3.93
CA GLN A 140 4.25 6.54 -4.71
C GLN A 140 2.89 5.90 -5.02
N LEU A 141 2.30 5.15 -4.07
CA LEU A 141 0.93 4.66 -4.21
C LEU A 141 -0.05 5.82 -4.17
N LEU A 142 -0.51 6.23 -5.35
CA LEU A 142 -1.35 7.41 -5.53
C LEU A 142 -2.64 7.05 -6.29
N VAL A 143 -3.75 7.57 -5.79
CA VAL A 143 -5.05 7.53 -6.47
C VAL A 143 -5.58 8.96 -6.59
N VAL A 144 -5.98 9.33 -7.80
CA VAL A 144 -6.58 10.64 -8.12
C VAL A 144 -7.85 10.82 -7.29
N ARG A 145 -8.08 12.05 -6.79
CA ARG A 145 -9.14 12.36 -5.80
C ARG A 145 -10.52 11.80 -6.14
N GLY A 146 -10.97 11.90 -7.39
CA GLY A 146 -12.28 11.41 -7.83
C GLY A 146 -12.41 9.88 -7.87
N TRP A 147 -11.31 9.16 -7.76
CA TRP A 147 -11.25 7.69 -7.83
C TRP A 147 -10.89 7.03 -6.49
N ARG A 148 -10.54 7.83 -5.47
CA ARG A 148 -10.45 7.37 -4.07
C ARG A 148 -11.85 6.95 -3.61
N GLY A 149 -11.96 5.96 -2.74
CA GLY A 149 -13.28 5.38 -2.41
C GLY A 149 -13.66 4.11 -3.18
N ASN A 150 -12.83 3.67 -4.14
CA ASN A 150 -13.14 2.56 -5.06
C ASN A 150 -12.07 1.45 -5.09
N ARG A 151 -11.27 1.31 -4.04
CA ARG A 151 -10.23 0.27 -3.88
C ARG A 151 -9.18 0.23 -5.00
N VAL A 152 -8.99 1.33 -5.74
CA VAL A 152 -8.05 1.40 -6.87
C VAL A 152 -6.64 1.07 -6.43
N GLY A 153 -6.19 1.62 -5.30
CA GLY A 153 -4.86 1.33 -4.74
C GLY A 153 -4.70 -0.15 -4.33
N THR A 154 -5.70 -0.73 -3.69
CA THR A 154 -5.71 -2.17 -3.35
C THR A 154 -5.62 -3.04 -4.59
N LYS A 155 -6.38 -2.73 -5.64
CA LYS A 155 -6.38 -3.48 -6.89
C LYS A 155 -5.03 -3.38 -7.62
N MET A 156 -4.39 -2.21 -7.66
CA MET A 156 -3.02 -2.08 -8.20
C MET A 156 -2.03 -3.01 -7.48
N LEU A 157 -2.08 -3.07 -6.15
CA LEU A 157 -1.22 -3.97 -5.37
C LEU A 157 -1.56 -5.45 -5.60
N GLN A 158 -2.83 -5.81 -5.76
CA GLN A 158 -3.25 -7.18 -6.12
C GLN A 158 -2.75 -7.59 -7.51
N THR A 159 -2.82 -6.68 -8.49
CA THR A 159 -2.26 -6.90 -9.83
C THR A 159 -0.77 -7.19 -9.74
N LEU A 160 -0.02 -6.42 -8.93
CA LEU A 160 1.40 -6.66 -8.69
C LEU A 160 1.65 -8.06 -8.10
N THR A 161 0.89 -8.44 -7.06
CA THR A 161 0.99 -9.77 -6.44
C THR A 161 0.75 -10.89 -7.44
N GLN A 162 -0.27 -10.75 -8.29
CA GLN A 162 -0.63 -11.75 -9.29
C GLN A 162 0.39 -11.84 -10.43
N HIS A 163 0.94 -10.71 -10.88
CA HIS A 163 1.87 -10.70 -12.01
C HIS A 163 3.23 -11.32 -11.64
N TYR A 164 3.73 -11.07 -10.43
CA TYR A 164 5.07 -11.49 -9.99
C TYR A 164 5.07 -12.72 -9.06
N ASP A 165 3.92 -13.38 -8.91
CA ASP A 165 3.72 -14.51 -8.00
C ASP A 165 4.25 -14.22 -6.58
N ILE A 166 3.99 -13.00 -6.09
CA ILE A 166 4.47 -12.56 -4.78
C ILE A 166 3.81 -13.42 -3.70
N GLY A 167 4.61 -13.93 -2.77
CA GLY A 167 4.21 -14.80 -1.68
C GLY A 167 3.98 -16.25 -2.07
N ILE A 168 4.14 -16.64 -3.34
CA ILE A 168 4.04 -18.04 -3.74
C ILE A 168 5.39 -18.71 -3.50
N GLY A 169 5.50 -19.47 -2.40
CA GLY A 169 6.67 -20.31 -2.14
C GLY A 169 6.75 -21.42 -3.18
N THR A 170 7.85 -21.50 -3.93
CA THR A 170 8.09 -22.65 -4.82
C THR A 170 8.29 -23.89 -3.96
N SER A 171 7.41 -24.88 -4.15
CA SER A 171 7.28 -26.02 -3.26
C SER A 171 8.46 -27.00 -3.29
N HIS A 172 8.79 -27.49 -2.09
CA HIS A 172 9.32 -28.80 -1.69
C HIS A 172 10.81 -29.15 -1.67
N GLN A 173 11.75 -28.48 -2.34
CA GLN A 173 13.17 -28.89 -2.25
C GLN A 173 14.22 -27.76 -2.24
N GLN A 174 13.82 -26.50 -2.38
CA GLN A 174 14.72 -25.35 -2.32
C GLN A 174 14.31 -24.44 -1.17
N GLN A 175 15.30 -23.85 -0.49
CA GLN A 175 15.10 -22.89 0.60
C GLN A 175 13.96 -21.93 0.25
N GLN A 176 12.94 -21.88 1.12
CA GLN A 176 11.75 -21.05 0.92
C GLN A 176 12.18 -19.61 0.66
N GLN A 177 12.05 -19.16 -0.59
CA GLN A 177 12.19 -17.75 -0.91
C GLN A 177 11.08 -17.00 -0.18
N LYS A 178 11.46 -16.09 0.73
CA LYS A 178 10.50 -15.27 1.46
C LYS A 178 10.33 -13.93 0.76
N ASP A 179 9.08 -13.49 0.58
CA ASP A 179 8.79 -12.14 0.14
C ASP A 179 8.62 -11.21 1.35
N VAL A 180 9.25 -10.05 1.27
CA VAL A 180 9.12 -8.97 2.24
C VAL A 180 8.55 -7.74 1.54
N ILE A 181 7.48 -7.16 2.06
CA ILE A 181 6.81 -6.00 1.44
C ILE A 181 7.00 -4.79 2.34
N GLY A 182 7.52 -3.69 1.79
CA GLY A 182 7.82 -2.46 2.53
C GLY A 182 7.16 -1.22 1.93
N VAL A 183 6.79 -0.27 2.77
CA VAL A 183 6.36 1.07 2.38
C VAL A 183 6.72 2.10 3.45
N LEU A 184 7.08 3.31 2.99
CA LEU A 184 7.06 4.54 3.78
C LEU A 184 5.93 5.43 3.23
N THR A 185 5.07 5.93 4.11
CA THR A 185 3.95 6.78 3.70
C THR A 185 3.46 7.66 4.84
N THR A 186 3.06 8.90 4.53
CA THR A 186 2.29 9.71 5.48
C THR A 186 0.82 9.31 5.55
N HIS A 187 0.30 8.56 4.59
CA HIS A 187 -1.15 8.41 4.41
C HIS A 187 -1.68 7.06 4.94
N PRO A 188 -2.61 7.03 5.91
CA PRO A 188 -3.11 5.78 6.52
C PRO A 188 -3.88 4.88 5.53
N TYR A 189 -4.51 5.45 4.50
CA TYR A 189 -5.13 4.64 3.44
C TYR A 189 -4.12 3.82 2.61
N THR A 190 -2.88 4.26 2.45
CA THR A 190 -1.81 3.45 1.84
C THR A 190 -1.56 2.19 2.66
N LEU A 191 -1.46 2.33 3.99
CA LEU A 191 -1.31 1.22 4.91
C LEU A 191 -2.52 0.29 4.89
N CYS A 192 -3.73 0.85 4.83
CA CYS A 192 -4.96 0.06 4.71
C CYS A 192 -5.00 -0.76 3.42
N ALA A 193 -4.54 -0.20 2.29
CA ALA A 193 -4.45 -0.92 1.03
C ALA A 193 -3.40 -2.03 1.08
N LEU A 194 -2.20 -1.72 1.58
CA LEU A 194 -1.09 -2.65 1.72
C LEU A 194 -1.43 -3.82 2.65
N LEU A 195 -1.92 -3.53 3.87
CA LEU A 195 -2.33 -4.56 4.84
C LEU A 195 -3.49 -5.42 4.34
N ARG A 196 -4.33 -4.92 3.42
CA ARG A 196 -5.41 -5.73 2.87
C ARG A 196 -4.96 -6.73 1.81
N VAL A 197 -3.85 -6.44 1.13
CA VAL A 197 -3.28 -7.34 0.11
C VAL A 197 -2.29 -8.31 0.74
N PHE A 198 -1.41 -7.81 1.60
CA PHE A 198 -0.26 -8.57 2.12
C PHE A 198 -0.41 -9.01 3.57
N ALA A 199 -1.57 -8.74 4.17
CA ALA A 199 -1.94 -9.20 5.49
C ALA A 199 -3.46 -9.50 5.52
N ARG A 200 -4.10 -9.34 6.68
CA ARG A 200 -5.54 -9.59 6.85
C ARG A 200 -6.36 -8.30 7.00
N GLY A 201 -5.78 -7.17 6.62
CA GLY A 201 -6.37 -5.83 6.75
C GLY A 201 -6.05 -5.14 8.07
N ILE A 202 -6.23 -3.82 8.11
CA ILE A 202 -6.03 -3.00 9.32
C ILE A 202 -6.99 -3.39 10.45
N GLU A 203 -8.17 -3.90 10.08
CA GLU A 203 -9.22 -4.35 10.97
C GLU A 203 -8.80 -5.51 11.87
N THR A 204 -7.86 -6.36 11.42
CA THR A 204 -7.38 -7.51 12.20
C THR A 204 -6.17 -7.19 13.05
N LEU A 205 -5.52 -6.04 12.86
CA LEU A 205 -4.39 -5.67 13.70
C LEU A 205 -4.85 -5.39 15.13
N PRO A 206 -4.08 -5.81 16.14
CA PRO A 206 -4.34 -5.46 17.54
C PRO A 206 -4.31 -3.94 17.77
N SER A 207 -4.80 -3.51 18.94
CA SER A 207 -4.63 -2.11 19.37
C SER A 207 -3.15 -1.82 19.61
N ARG A 208 -2.75 -0.54 19.63
CA ARG A 208 -1.35 -0.14 19.84
C ARG A 208 -0.75 -0.76 21.11
N ALA A 209 -1.45 -0.65 22.24
CA ALA A 209 -0.98 -1.18 23.52
C ALA A 209 -0.68 -2.68 23.45
N ASP A 210 -1.58 -3.45 22.83
CA ASP A 210 -1.42 -4.89 22.66
C ASP A 210 -0.27 -5.21 21.69
N TYR A 211 -0.18 -4.49 20.57
CA TYR A 211 0.88 -4.65 19.58
C TYR A 211 2.27 -4.40 20.19
N SER A 212 2.42 -3.36 21.02
CA SER A 212 3.69 -3.06 21.68
C SER A 212 4.13 -4.15 22.68
N THR A 213 3.20 -4.93 23.22
CA THR A 213 3.52 -6.03 24.15
C THR A 213 3.82 -7.36 23.45
N ASN A 214 3.23 -7.60 22.28
CA ASN A 214 3.45 -8.81 21.50
C ASN A 214 3.38 -8.51 19.98
N PRO A 215 4.45 -7.91 19.42
CA PRO A 215 4.43 -7.45 18.03
C PRO A 215 4.47 -8.59 17.00
N THR A 216 4.79 -9.82 17.40
CA THR A 216 5.13 -10.93 16.49
C THR A 216 4.22 -12.15 16.60
N GLY A 217 3.08 -12.05 17.28
CA GLY A 217 2.23 -13.20 17.59
C GLY A 217 1.63 -13.94 16.39
N ASP A 218 1.38 -13.23 15.27
CA ASP A 218 0.77 -13.81 14.07
C ASP A 218 1.46 -13.28 12.80
N GLY A 219 1.77 -14.19 11.87
CA GLY A 219 2.42 -13.92 10.59
C GLY A 219 1.58 -13.13 9.58
N HIS A 220 1.05 -11.97 9.97
CA HIS A 220 0.35 -10.98 9.14
C HIS A 220 0.35 -9.59 9.80
N THR A 221 1.37 -9.31 10.60
CA THR A 221 1.53 -8.06 11.34
C THR A 221 2.77 -7.31 10.85
N PRO A 222 2.81 -5.98 10.95
CA PRO A 222 4.04 -5.23 10.65
C PRO A 222 5.22 -5.78 11.44
N LEU A 223 6.40 -5.83 10.83
CA LEU A 223 7.62 -6.26 11.50
C LEU A 223 8.08 -5.19 12.51
N PRO A 224 8.70 -5.60 13.63
CA PRO A 224 9.35 -4.69 14.56
C PRO A 224 10.44 -3.84 13.88
N LEU A 225 10.72 -2.66 14.42
CA LEU A 225 11.72 -1.74 13.87
C LEU A 225 13.12 -2.36 13.81
N GLU A 226 13.45 -3.21 14.77
CA GLU A 226 14.74 -3.91 14.87
C GLU A 226 14.98 -4.83 13.67
N VAL A 227 13.90 -5.35 13.08
CA VAL A 227 13.94 -6.16 11.86
C VAL A 227 13.93 -5.28 10.61
N CYS A 228 13.27 -4.13 10.66
CA CYS A 228 13.18 -3.21 9.54
C CYS A 228 14.51 -2.51 9.21
N GLY A 229 15.33 -2.19 10.23
CA GLY A 229 16.59 -1.45 10.07
C GLY A 229 17.51 -2.01 9.00
N PRO A 230 17.97 -3.28 9.11
CA PRO A 230 18.84 -3.89 8.11
C PRO A 230 18.23 -3.93 6.69
N LEU A 231 16.92 -4.12 6.57
CA LEU A 231 16.21 -4.10 5.27
C LEU A 231 16.23 -2.71 4.63
N MET A 232 16.08 -1.66 5.44
CA MET A 232 16.15 -0.28 4.99
C MET A 232 17.59 0.09 4.61
N GLU A 233 18.58 -0.26 5.44
CA GLU A 233 20.00 -0.01 5.18
C GLU A 233 20.49 -0.64 3.87
N SER A 234 19.96 -1.83 3.53
CA SER A 234 20.29 -2.49 2.26
C SER A 234 19.50 -1.95 1.07
N SER A 235 18.63 -0.95 1.25
CA SER A 235 17.74 -0.49 0.18
C SER A 235 18.53 0.22 -0.93
N PRO A 236 18.26 -0.11 -2.21
CA PRO A 236 18.77 0.66 -3.33
C PRO A 236 18.05 2.02 -3.47
N VAL A 237 16.94 2.23 -2.74
CA VAL A 237 16.18 3.48 -2.74
C VAL A 237 16.77 4.43 -1.69
N ASN A 238 17.42 5.51 -2.14
CA ASN A 238 18.16 6.41 -1.24
C ASN A 238 17.31 6.93 -0.07
N TYR A 239 16.09 7.43 -0.30
CA TYR A 239 15.28 8.00 0.79
C TYR A 239 14.85 6.94 1.83
N VAL A 240 14.79 5.67 1.44
CA VAL A 240 14.48 4.55 2.34
C VAL A 240 15.71 4.20 3.17
N ARG A 241 16.86 4.09 2.50
CA ARG A 241 18.14 3.82 3.15
C ARG A 241 18.56 4.89 4.14
N ASP A 242 18.30 6.15 3.78
CA ASP A 242 18.71 7.31 4.56
C ASP A 242 17.67 7.69 5.63
N ALA A 243 16.52 7.00 5.68
CA ALA A 243 15.48 7.24 6.67
C ALA A 243 15.87 6.71 8.05
N VAL A 244 15.55 7.46 9.10
CA VAL A 244 15.92 7.12 10.47
C VAL A 244 14.69 6.60 11.24
N PRO A 245 14.62 5.31 11.61
CA PRO A 245 13.51 4.78 12.40
C PRO A 245 13.28 5.55 13.70
N CYS A 246 12.01 5.80 14.05
CA CYS A 246 11.62 6.54 15.24
C CYS A 246 11.30 5.58 16.40
N PRO A 247 12.09 5.57 17.49
CA PRO A 247 11.91 4.63 18.60
C PRO A 247 10.48 4.62 19.17
N GLY A 248 9.94 3.43 19.44
CA GLY A 248 8.62 3.26 20.06
C GLY A 248 7.41 3.53 19.13
N THR A 249 7.66 3.71 17.83
CA THR A 249 6.61 3.91 16.80
C THR A 249 6.91 3.06 15.58
N LEU A 250 5.94 2.83 14.70
CA LEU A 250 6.20 2.26 13.37
C LEU A 250 6.29 3.41 12.36
N SER A 251 7.31 4.24 12.53
CA SER A 251 7.59 5.38 11.66
C SER A 251 9.09 5.60 11.49
N ALA A 252 9.47 6.33 10.45
CA ALA A 252 10.84 6.75 10.21
C ALA A 252 10.88 8.21 9.75
N ASN A 253 11.90 8.95 10.18
CA ASN A 253 12.17 10.30 9.71
C ASN A 253 12.78 10.23 8.31
N THR A 254 11.99 10.64 7.31
CA THR A 254 12.40 10.73 5.90
C THR A 254 12.71 12.17 5.48
N ARG A 255 12.66 13.10 6.45
CA ARG A 255 12.78 14.56 6.26
C ARG A 255 11.74 15.09 5.27
N PHE A 256 10.58 14.46 5.24
CA PHE A 256 9.50 14.81 4.32
C PHE A 256 8.42 15.63 5.03
N TYR A 257 8.60 16.94 5.02
CA TYR A 257 7.82 17.89 5.83
C TYR A 257 6.50 18.28 5.16
N VAL A 258 5.57 17.34 5.01
CA VAL A 258 4.23 17.61 4.45
C VAL A 258 3.23 17.99 5.52
N ASP A 259 2.20 18.73 5.12
CA ASP A 259 1.07 19.04 6.00
C ASP A 259 0.24 17.78 6.26
N HIS A 260 0.07 17.44 7.53
CA HIS A 260 -0.63 16.23 7.94
C HIS A 260 -2.15 16.40 8.10
N ALA A 261 -2.76 17.55 7.76
CA ALA A 261 -4.19 17.74 7.99
C ALA A 261 -5.08 16.73 7.22
N GLU A 262 -4.74 16.45 5.96
CA GLU A 262 -5.44 15.43 5.15
C GLU A 262 -5.15 13.99 5.67
N PRO A 263 -3.88 13.58 5.88
CA PRO A 263 -3.54 12.32 6.54
C PRO A 263 -4.22 12.09 7.90
N ASP A 264 -4.25 13.10 8.76
CA ASP A 264 -4.85 13.02 10.10
C ASP A 264 -6.37 12.87 10.02
N ALA A 265 -7.01 13.53 9.05
CA ALA A 265 -8.44 13.36 8.79
C ALA A 265 -8.74 11.92 8.34
N ALA A 266 -7.91 11.37 7.46
CA ALA A 266 -8.02 9.98 7.03
C ALA A 266 -7.80 9.02 8.22
N LEU A 267 -6.81 9.28 9.08
CA LEU A 267 -6.52 8.49 10.27
C LEU A 267 -7.72 8.47 11.23
N ARG A 268 -8.27 9.65 11.54
CA ARG A 268 -9.48 9.78 12.38
C ARG A 268 -10.64 9.00 11.79
N SER A 269 -10.81 9.01 10.47
CA SER A 269 -11.86 8.23 9.80
C SER A 269 -11.66 6.72 9.99
N VAL A 270 -10.43 6.21 9.85
CA VAL A 270 -10.13 4.77 10.02
C VAL A 270 -10.36 4.34 11.48
N VAL A 271 -9.81 5.10 12.43
CA VAL A 271 -9.94 4.83 13.87
C VAL A 271 -11.42 4.89 14.29
N SER A 272 -12.15 5.93 13.89
CA SER A 272 -13.60 6.05 14.17
C SER A 272 -14.39 4.87 13.60
N GLY A 273 -14.08 4.46 12.36
CA GLY A 273 -14.71 3.30 11.73
C GLY A 273 -14.50 2.01 12.52
N LYS A 274 -13.28 1.75 12.99
CA LYS A 274 -12.96 0.57 13.79
C LYS A 274 -13.58 0.63 15.19
N ASN A 275 -13.58 1.80 15.84
CA ASN A 275 -14.15 1.97 17.18
C ASN A 275 -15.67 1.83 17.21
N LYS A 276 -16.38 2.04 16.10
CA LYS A 276 -17.81 1.70 16.01
C LYS A 276 -18.09 0.20 16.15
N LEU A 277 -17.09 -0.65 15.91
CA LEU A 277 -17.21 -2.10 15.95
C LEU A 277 -16.68 -2.72 17.25
N LEU A 278 -15.95 -1.96 18.06
CA LEU A 278 -15.21 -2.47 19.23
C LEU A 278 -15.64 -1.75 20.51
N ARG A 279 -15.93 -2.52 21.58
CA ARG A 279 -16.38 -1.96 22.87
C ARG A 279 -15.26 -1.32 23.71
N GLY A 280 -14.00 -1.69 23.48
CA GLY A 280 -12.85 -1.27 24.30
C GLY A 280 -12.04 -0.10 23.77
N GLY A 281 -12.45 0.49 22.63
CA GLY A 281 -11.59 1.42 21.89
C GLY A 281 -10.42 0.69 21.22
N TRP A 282 -10.03 1.19 20.05
CA TRP A 282 -8.88 0.72 19.30
C TRP A 282 -8.02 1.93 18.95
N GLU A 283 -6.75 1.78 19.24
CA GLU A 283 -5.73 2.76 18.96
C GLU A 283 -4.92 2.35 17.74
N TRP A 284 -4.51 3.35 16.97
CA TRP A 284 -3.74 3.16 15.76
C TRP A 284 -2.36 2.53 16.07
N PRO A 285 -2.05 1.35 15.51
CA PRO A 285 -0.87 0.58 15.92
C PRO A 285 0.46 1.21 15.48
N PHE A 286 0.46 2.07 14.46
CA PHE A 286 1.70 2.71 14.00
C PHE A 286 2.10 3.94 14.84
N GLY A 287 1.22 4.38 15.74
CA GLY A 287 1.44 5.54 16.60
C GLY A 287 1.19 6.90 15.93
N GLU A 288 1.61 7.96 16.61
CA GLU A 288 1.49 9.32 16.10
C GLU A 288 2.58 9.61 15.07
N LEU A 289 2.22 10.34 14.02
CA LEU A 289 3.16 10.69 12.97
C LEU A 289 3.81 12.03 13.27
N GLY A 290 5.08 12.00 13.65
CA GLY A 290 5.89 13.20 13.83
C GLY A 290 6.12 13.95 12.52
N GLU A 291 6.41 15.25 12.59
CA GLU A 291 6.73 16.02 11.40
C GLU A 291 8.02 15.54 10.73
N GLY A 292 8.03 15.54 9.39
CA GLY A 292 9.16 15.02 8.62
C GLY A 292 9.24 13.49 8.61
N CYS A 293 8.36 12.81 9.35
CA CYS A 293 8.30 11.36 9.39
C CYS A 293 7.21 10.79 8.48
N GLU A 294 7.41 9.53 8.12
CA GLU A 294 6.46 8.68 7.42
C GLU A 294 6.21 7.41 8.23
N TYR A 295 5.00 6.88 8.18
CA TYR A 295 4.73 5.56 8.73
C TYR A 295 5.53 4.51 7.96
N LEU A 296 6.11 3.59 8.71
CA LEU A 296 6.87 2.45 8.19
C LEU A 296 6.03 1.19 8.36
N CYS A 297 5.79 0.49 7.26
CA CYS A 297 5.17 -0.83 7.31
C CYS A 297 5.99 -1.81 6.50
N VAL A 298 6.56 -2.81 7.17
CA VAL A 298 7.26 -3.92 6.55
C VAL A 298 6.55 -5.21 6.95
N LEU A 299 6.30 -6.11 6.01
CA LEU A 299 5.57 -7.37 6.22
C LEU A 299 6.39 -8.52 5.66
N GLU A 300 6.54 -9.62 6.40
CA GLU A 300 6.82 -10.92 5.77
C GLU A 300 5.51 -11.41 5.15
N TYR A 301 5.54 -11.79 3.87
CA TYR A 301 4.37 -12.21 3.14
C TYR A 301 4.57 -13.58 2.50
N ALA A 302 3.68 -14.49 2.86
CA ALA A 302 3.47 -15.76 2.18
C ALA A 302 1.98 -15.88 1.86
N ARG A 303 1.68 -16.35 0.65
CA ARG A 303 0.31 -16.58 0.22
C ARG A 303 -0.18 -17.87 0.86
N ASP A 304 -1.31 -17.82 1.57
CA ASP A 304 -1.92 -19.01 2.14
C ASP A 304 -2.17 -20.08 1.05
N GLU A 305 -1.93 -21.36 1.36
CA GLU A 305 -2.07 -22.53 0.46
C GLU A 305 -3.50 -22.78 -0.09
N GLY A 306 -4.43 -21.84 0.09
CA GLY A 306 -5.80 -21.88 -0.45
C GLY A 306 -6.07 -20.93 -1.62
N GLY A 307 -5.08 -20.16 -2.09
CA GLY A 307 -5.12 -19.29 -3.28
C GLY A 307 -6.11 -18.11 -3.25
N ALA A 308 -7.10 -18.16 -2.37
CA ALA A 308 -8.12 -17.14 -2.21
C ALA A 308 -7.75 -16.25 -1.02
N VAL A 309 -7.70 -14.95 -1.27
CA VAL A 309 -7.98 -13.92 -0.26
C VAL A 309 -9.43 -14.14 0.18
N ARG A 310 -9.67 -15.18 0.98
CA ARG A 310 -10.94 -15.32 1.68
C ARG A 310 -10.81 -14.40 2.88
N PRO A 311 -11.70 -13.41 3.06
CA PRO A 311 -11.96 -12.91 4.39
C PRO A 311 -12.33 -14.15 5.22
N ARG A 312 -11.43 -14.61 6.10
CA ARG A 312 -11.82 -15.59 7.12
C ARG A 312 -12.80 -14.86 8.02
N ILE A 313 -14.08 -14.92 7.68
CA ILE A 313 -15.14 -14.79 8.68
C ILE A 313 -14.84 -15.94 9.65
N LEU A 314 -14.43 -15.58 10.86
CA LEU A 314 -14.04 -16.50 11.93
C LEU A 314 -15.04 -17.67 11.99
N GLY A 315 -14.60 -18.82 11.49
CA GLY A 315 -15.23 -20.10 11.74
C GLY A 315 -14.69 -20.62 13.06
N GLY A 316 -15.28 -20.18 14.16
CA GLY A 316 -15.14 -20.80 15.47
C GLY A 316 -16.53 -20.94 16.06
N GLY A 317 -16.90 -22.16 16.47
CA GLY A 317 -18.22 -22.45 17.01
C GLY A 317 -18.60 -21.53 18.17
N GLY A 318 -19.91 -21.23 18.25
CA GLY A 318 -20.50 -20.54 19.38
C GLY A 318 -20.88 -19.08 19.10
N PHE A 319 -22.15 -18.88 18.74
CA PHE A 319 -22.94 -17.73 19.19
C PHE A 319 -22.70 -16.31 18.61
N PHE A 320 -22.20 -16.13 17.39
CA PHE A 320 -22.31 -14.82 16.70
C PHE A 320 -22.58 -14.93 15.19
N LYS A 321 -23.49 -15.83 14.79
CA LYS A 321 -23.93 -15.93 13.38
C LYS A 321 -25.15 -15.04 13.14
N GLY A 322 -24.93 -13.81 12.67
CA GLY A 322 -26.03 -13.01 12.12
C GLY A 322 -25.66 -11.58 11.72
N ILE A 323 -24.74 -10.93 12.45
CA ILE A 323 -24.52 -9.49 12.31
C ILE A 323 -23.21 -9.14 11.58
N PHE A 324 -22.20 -10.03 11.54
CA PHE A 324 -20.88 -9.66 11.00
C PHE A 324 -20.77 -9.67 9.46
N SER A 325 -21.44 -10.60 8.77
CA SER A 325 -21.24 -10.82 7.33
C SER A 325 -21.92 -9.76 6.43
N ARG A 326 -23.06 -9.20 6.87
CA ARG A 326 -23.79 -8.19 6.07
C ARG A 326 -23.29 -6.76 6.31
N TYR A 327 -22.62 -6.47 7.41
CA TYR A 327 -22.27 -5.10 7.79
C TYR A 327 -20.91 -4.62 7.26
N CYS A 328 -19.92 -5.51 7.09
CA CYS A 328 -18.62 -5.13 6.50
C CYS A 328 -18.73 -4.77 5.00
N ALA A 329 -19.63 -5.41 4.25
CA ALA A 329 -19.82 -5.12 2.83
C ALA A 329 -20.57 -3.79 2.58
N VAL A 330 -21.45 -3.38 3.51
CA VAL A 330 -22.32 -2.21 3.33
C VAL A 330 -21.70 -0.93 3.90
N TYR A 331 -20.88 -0.99 4.94
CA TYR A 331 -20.35 0.21 5.61
C TYR A 331 -18.94 0.63 5.16
N PHE A 332 -18.10 -0.29 4.68
CA PHE A 332 -16.78 0.07 4.13
C PHE A 332 -16.80 0.38 2.63
N GLY A 333 -17.93 0.17 1.93
CA GLY A 333 -18.13 0.61 0.54
C GLY A 333 -18.35 2.13 0.39
N ARG A 334 -18.43 2.88 1.49
CA ARG A 334 -18.61 4.35 1.50
C ARG A 334 -17.57 5.11 2.31
N CYS A 335 -16.54 4.43 2.82
CA CYS A 335 -15.40 5.06 3.50
C CYS A 335 -14.22 5.13 2.54
N TRP A 336 -14.07 6.24 1.80
CA TRP A 336 -12.81 6.81 1.26
C TRP A 336 -11.63 5.86 0.94
N ILE A 337 -11.86 4.65 0.39
CA ILE A 337 -10.84 3.73 -0.17
C ILE A 337 -11.22 3.26 -1.53
#